data_AF-C1F6T9-F1
#
_entry.id   AF-C1F6T9-F1
#
_cell.length_a   1.000
_cell.length_b   1.000
_cell.length_c   1.000
_cell.angle_alpha   90.00
_cell.angle_beta   90.00
_cell.angle_gamma   90.00
#
_symmetry.space_group_name_H-M   'P 1'
#
loop_
_entity.id
_entity.type
_entity.pdbx_description
1 polymer ?
#
loop_
_entity_poly.entity_id
_entity_poly.type
_entity_poly.pdbx_seq_one_letter_code
_entity_poly.pdbx_strand_id
1 'polypeptide(L)'
;MAQQTPERSQHLSALAWKTDAAEPQRFVAVHGRESAIFGYSDKCLEVWACPIQLLSDYQISFHEQGSVEPIAGRQILRRVQYFPDRVIRIDLFERERLVVTRSKFLLVEGPLQNQDV
;
A
#
# COMPACT_ATOMS: atom_id res chain seq x y z
N MET A 1 21.28 -8.73 -23.87
CA MET A 1 20.66 -7.41 -24.06
C MET A 1 19.22 -7.50 -23.55
N ALA A 2 18.83 -6.72 -22.53
CA ALA A 2 17.45 -6.66 -22.06
C ALA A 2 17.12 -5.22 -21.66
N GLN A 3 16.77 -4.40 -22.65
CA GLN A 3 16.29 -3.03 -22.48
C GLN A 3 14.82 -2.99 -22.93
N GLN A 4 13.88 -3.34 -22.04
CA GLN A 4 12.44 -3.10 -22.27
C GLN A 4 11.67 -2.63 -21.01
N THR A 5 12.36 -2.33 -19.91
CA THR A 5 11.72 -2.00 -18.62
C THR A 5 11.07 -0.59 -18.49
N PRO A 6 11.52 0.49 -19.18
CA PRO A 6 10.95 1.81 -18.92
C PRO A 6 9.59 2.05 -19.59
N GLU A 7 9.37 1.57 -20.82
CA GLU A 7 8.14 1.92 -21.57
C GLU A 7 6.89 1.25 -21.00
N ARG A 8 6.96 -0.03 -20.62
CA ARG A 8 5.82 -0.74 -20.00
C ARG A 8 5.36 -0.02 -18.72
N SER A 9 6.29 0.43 -17.90
CA SER A 9 6.01 1.15 -16.65
C SER A 9 5.31 2.49 -16.90
N GLN A 10 5.65 3.18 -17.99
CA GLN A 10 5.01 4.44 -18.40
C GLN A 10 3.57 4.21 -18.87
N HIS A 11 3.32 3.17 -19.69
CA HIS A 11 1.96 2.81 -20.14
C HIS A 11 1.04 2.41 -18.98
N LEU A 12 1.54 1.64 -18.01
CA LEU A 12 0.75 1.25 -16.83
C LEU A 12 0.44 2.43 -15.91
N SER A 13 1.33 3.42 -15.85
CA SER A 13 1.10 4.65 -15.10
C SER A 13 -0.02 5.51 -15.71
N ALA A 14 -0.28 5.40 -17.02
CA ALA A 14 -1.40 6.07 -17.68
C ALA A 14 -2.76 5.43 -17.32
N LEU A 15 -2.77 4.15 -16.93
CA LEU A 15 -3.95 3.43 -16.46
C LEU A 15 -4.15 3.65 -14.95
N ALA A 16 -4.39 4.91 -14.56
CA ALA A 16 -4.61 5.26 -13.16
C ALA A 16 -6.11 5.42 -12.87
N TRP A 17 -6.65 4.58 -12.00
CA TRP A 17 -7.93 4.88 -11.37
C TRP A 17 -7.69 5.60 -10.04
N LYS A 18 -8.21 6.82 -9.94
CA LYS A 18 -7.95 7.71 -8.81
C LYS A 18 -9.25 8.00 -8.06
N THR A 19 -9.23 7.92 -6.74
CA THR A 19 -10.43 8.15 -5.91
C THR A 19 -10.56 9.62 -5.51
N ASP A 20 -11.68 10.31 -5.75
CA ASP A 20 -11.76 11.76 -5.50
C ASP A 20 -11.75 12.19 -4.02
N ALA A 21 -12.08 11.27 -3.12
CA ALA A 21 -11.71 11.31 -1.71
C ALA A 21 -11.70 9.87 -1.17
N ALA A 22 -10.87 9.59 -0.17
CA ALA A 22 -11.00 8.40 0.64
C ALA A 22 -12.26 8.55 1.51
N GLU A 23 -13.43 8.27 0.92
CA GLU A 23 -14.64 8.09 1.71
C GLU A 23 -14.40 7.01 2.77
N PRO A 24 -15.01 7.13 3.97
CA PRO A 24 -14.98 6.08 4.97
C PRO A 24 -15.38 4.73 4.37
N GLN A 25 -14.83 3.62 4.90
CA GLN A 25 -15.19 2.25 4.51
C GLN A 25 -14.89 1.87 3.06
N ARG A 26 -13.87 2.47 2.44
CA ARG A 26 -13.41 2.05 1.11
C ARG A 26 -12.54 0.81 1.22
N PHE A 27 -12.89 -0.23 0.45
CA PHE A 27 -12.05 -1.41 0.31
C PHE A 27 -10.76 -1.07 -0.44
N VAL A 28 -9.63 -1.53 0.10
CA VAL A 28 -8.30 -1.43 -0.48
C VAL A 28 -7.75 -2.83 -0.68
N ALA A 29 -7.24 -3.13 -1.87
CA ALA A 29 -6.61 -4.39 -2.17
C ALA A 29 -5.41 -4.22 -3.11
N VAL A 30 -4.33 -4.93 -2.80
CA VAL A 30 -3.16 -5.15 -3.64
C VAL A 30 -2.95 -6.65 -3.67
N HIS A 31 -3.02 -7.27 -4.84
CA HIS A 31 -2.85 -8.71 -4.94
C HIS A 31 -1.83 -9.05 -6.04
N GLY A 32 -0.92 -9.95 -5.69
CA GLY A 32 -0.11 -10.70 -6.64
C GLY A 32 -0.76 -12.05 -6.95
N ARG A 33 0.00 -12.94 -7.57
CA ARG A 33 -0.46 -14.29 -7.94
C ARG A 33 -0.72 -15.17 -6.72
N GLU A 34 0.09 -15.03 -5.66
CA GLU A 34 0.05 -15.88 -4.45
C GLU A 34 0.10 -15.06 -3.16
N SER A 35 0.00 -13.74 -3.26
CA SER A 35 0.04 -12.85 -2.10
C SER A 35 -0.98 -11.74 -2.23
N ALA A 36 -1.48 -11.24 -1.11
CA ALA A 36 -2.40 -10.13 -1.11
C ALA A 36 -2.28 -9.30 0.16
N ILE A 37 -2.57 -8.01 0.03
CA ILE A 37 -2.82 -7.08 1.11
C ILE A 37 -4.19 -6.49 0.86
N PHE A 38 -5.14 -6.64 1.79
CA PHE A 38 -6.46 -6.06 1.62
C PHE A 38 -7.14 -5.71 2.93
N GLY A 39 -8.17 -4.85 2.87
CA GLY A 39 -8.94 -4.42 4.03
C GLY A 39 -9.70 -3.13 3.74
N TYR A 40 -10.23 -2.49 4.79
CA TYR A 40 -10.93 -1.22 4.63
C TYR A 40 -10.07 -0.04 5.08
N SER A 41 -10.22 1.10 4.41
CA SER A 41 -9.45 2.34 4.62
C SER A 41 -9.50 2.87 6.06
N ASP A 42 -10.61 2.64 6.76
CA ASP A 42 -10.88 3.02 8.14
C ASP A 42 -10.72 1.86 9.14
N LYS A 43 -10.42 0.65 8.66
CA LYS A 43 -10.19 -0.57 9.46
C LYS A 43 -8.74 -1.03 9.30
N CYS A 44 -8.48 -2.25 9.75
CA CYS A 44 -7.20 -2.91 9.61
C CYS A 44 -7.02 -3.51 8.21
N LEU A 45 -5.77 -3.75 7.84
CA LEU A 45 -5.40 -4.54 6.68
C LEU A 45 -5.04 -5.97 7.10
N GLU A 46 -5.23 -6.90 6.18
CA GLU A 46 -4.73 -8.24 6.25
C GLU A 46 -3.60 -8.42 5.23
N VAL A 47 -2.66 -9.32 5.53
CA VAL A 47 -1.59 -9.71 4.62
C VAL A 47 -1.54 -11.22 4.51
N TRP A 48 -1.56 -11.70 3.27
CA TRP A 48 -1.65 -13.11 2.91
C TRP A 48 -0.51 -13.51 1.97
N ALA A 49 0.01 -14.71 2.18
CA ALA A 49 0.77 -15.49 1.21
C ALA A 49 0.06 -16.85 1.11
N CYS A 50 -0.83 -17.00 0.13
CA CYS A 50 -1.82 -18.07 0.10
C CYS A 50 -1.19 -19.46 0.26
N PRO A 51 -1.74 -20.34 1.12
CA PRO A 51 -2.96 -20.17 1.92
C PRO A 51 -2.74 -19.55 3.32
N ILE A 52 -1.54 -19.04 3.61
CA ILE A 52 -1.13 -18.59 4.94
C ILE A 52 -1.46 -17.10 5.14
N GLN A 53 -2.13 -16.76 6.24
CA GLN A 53 -2.26 -15.38 6.70
C GLN A 53 -1.00 -14.98 7.47
N LEU A 54 -0.26 -14.00 6.94
CA LEU A 54 0.98 -13.51 7.55
C LEU A 54 0.70 -12.47 8.63
N LEU A 55 -0.23 -11.55 8.36
CA LEU A 55 -0.63 -10.51 9.31
C LEU A 55 -2.16 -10.40 9.34
N SER A 56 -2.68 -10.34 10.56
CA SER A 56 -4.05 -9.91 10.87
C SER A 56 -3.99 -8.54 11.55
N ASP A 57 -5.08 -7.78 11.44
CA ASP A 57 -5.25 -6.49 12.10
C ASP A 57 -4.09 -5.48 11.89
N TYR A 58 -3.45 -5.51 10.71
CA TYR A 58 -2.31 -4.64 10.42
C TYR A 58 -2.76 -3.18 10.30
N GLN A 59 -2.23 -2.34 11.20
CA GLN A 59 -2.49 -0.90 11.23
C GLN A 59 -1.23 -0.12 10.84
N ILE A 60 -1.44 0.98 10.11
CA ILE A 60 -0.36 1.91 9.75
C ILE A 60 -0.48 3.11 10.68
N SER A 61 0.58 3.41 11.41
CA SER A 61 0.75 4.64 12.19
C SER A 61 2.00 5.39 11.71
N PHE A 62 1.98 6.69 11.93
CA PHE A 62 3.08 7.59 11.60
C PHE A 62 3.53 8.33 12.86
N HIS A 63 4.83 8.50 13.02
CA HIS A 63 5.38 9.39 14.03
C HIS A 63 5.89 10.65 13.34
N GLU A 64 5.44 11.80 13.82
CA GLU A 64 6.05 13.08 13.47
C GLU A 64 7.44 13.15 14.13
N GLN A 65 8.39 13.80 13.46
CA GLN A 65 9.74 13.95 14.01
C GLN A 65 9.69 14.73 15.32
N GLY A 66 10.17 14.12 16.40
CA GLY A 66 10.13 14.70 17.74
C GLY A 66 8.82 14.49 18.51
N SER A 67 7.80 13.87 17.90
CA SER A 67 6.58 13.42 18.59
C SER A 67 6.71 11.97 19.05
N VAL A 68 6.27 11.70 20.28
CA VAL A 68 6.12 10.33 20.80
C VAL A 68 4.73 9.76 20.53
N GLU A 69 3.76 10.62 20.19
CA GLU A 69 2.38 10.21 19.93
C GLU A 69 2.22 9.75 18.46
N PRO A 70 1.76 8.52 18.22
CA PRO A 70 1.50 8.03 16.88
C PRO A 70 0.23 8.66 16.29
N ILE A 71 0.32 9.12 15.05
CA ILE A 71 -0.83 9.53 14.24
C ILE A 71 -1.35 8.28 13.54
N ALA A 72 -2.60 7.90 13.81
CA ALA A 72 -3.20 6.75 13.16
C ALA A 72 -3.42 7.06 11.67
N GLY A 73 -2.80 6.28 10.77
CA GLY A 73 -2.85 6.54 9.33
C GLY A 73 -4.28 6.66 8.80
N ARG A 74 -5.23 5.89 9.35
CA ARG A 74 -6.66 5.97 9.00
C ARG A 74 -7.27 7.37 9.19
N GLN A 75 -6.73 8.19 10.08
CA GLN A 75 -7.20 9.56 10.32
C GLN A 75 -6.73 10.53 9.24
N ILE A 76 -5.63 10.20 8.56
CA ILE A 76 -4.95 11.10 7.61
C ILE A 76 -4.97 10.57 6.17
N LEU A 77 -5.59 9.41 5.93
CA LEU A 77 -5.76 8.86 4.60
C LEU A 77 -6.71 9.75 3.76
N ARG A 78 -6.22 10.23 2.61
CA ARG A 78 -7.02 11.10 1.74
C ARG A 78 -7.34 10.50 0.38
N ARG A 79 -6.45 9.69 -0.18
CA ARG A 79 -6.65 9.12 -1.52
C ARG A 79 -5.96 7.78 -1.64
N VAL A 80 -6.59 6.91 -2.42
CA VAL A 80 -5.94 5.71 -2.94
C VAL A 80 -5.90 5.84 -4.46
N GLN A 81 -4.80 5.44 -5.07
CA GLN A 81 -4.66 5.39 -6.51
C GLN A 81 -4.33 3.97 -6.92
N TYR A 82 -5.12 3.42 -7.82
CA TYR A 82 -4.95 2.08 -8.34
C TYR A 82 -4.32 2.16 -9.73
N PHE A 83 -3.27 1.37 -9.89
CA PHE A 83 -2.60 1.10 -11.14
C PHE A 83 -2.58 -0.42 -11.34
N PRO A 84 -2.44 -0.92 -12.58
CA PRO A 84 -2.36 -2.35 -12.81
C PRO A 84 -1.20 -3.05 -12.07
N ASP A 85 -0.11 -2.32 -11.80
CA ASP A 85 1.11 -2.83 -11.18
C ASP A 85 1.30 -2.42 -9.71
N ARG A 86 0.50 -1.47 -9.20
CA ARG A 86 0.68 -0.91 -7.86
C ARG A 86 -0.57 -0.24 -7.34
N VAL A 87 -0.64 -0.13 -6.02
CA VAL A 87 -1.59 0.74 -5.34
C VAL A 87 -0.82 1.74 -4.49
N ILE A 88 -1.17 3.01 -4.63
CA ILE A 88 -0.56 4.11 -3.90
C ILE A 88 -1.58 4.62 -2.90
N ARG A 89 -1.18 4.66 -1.63
CA ARG A 89 -1.90 5.32 -0.54
C ARG A 89 -1.31 6.71 -0.35
N ILE A 90 -2.17 7.73 -0.31
CA ILE A 90 -1.79 9.12 -0.06
C ILE A 90 -2.40 9.56 1.28
N ASP A 91 -1.52 9.74 2.25
CA ASP A 91 -1.82 10.25 3.58
C ASP A 91 -1.38 11.73 3.66
N LEU A 92 -2.24 12.61 4.19
CA LEU A 92 -1.98 14.05 4.34
C LEU A 92 -2.10 14.45 5.81
N PHE A 93 -1.02 14.98 6.36
CA PHE A 93 -0.96 15.54 7.71
C PHE A 93 -0.98 17.08 7.64
N GLU A 94 -1.79 17.74 8.47
CA GLU A 94 -2.17 19.15 8.29
C GLU A 94 -1.13 20.17 8.77
N ARG A 95 -0.15 19.80 9.60
CA ARG A 95 0.82 20.77 10.16
C ARG A 95 2.04 21.03 9.29
N GLU A 96 2.46 20.05 8.51
CA GLU A 96 3.44 20.21 7.44
C GLU A 96 3.03 19.25 6.33
N ARG A 97 2.95 19.74 5.09
CA ARG A 97 2.43 19.03 3.91
C ARG A 97 3.36 17.87 3.50
N LEU A 98 3.48 16.86 4.35
CA LEU A 98 4.18 15.63 4.08
C LEU A 98 3.27 14.73 3.26
N VAL A 99 3.60 14.57 1.99
CA VAL A 99 2.99 13.55 1.13
C VAL A 99 3.81 12.27 1.32
N VAL A 100 3.37 11.39 2.21
CA VAL A 100 3.98 10.07 2.32
C VAL A 100 3.45 9.21 1.18
N THR A 101 4.19 9.17 0.07
CA THR A 101 3.91 8.25 -1.03
C THR A 101 4.52 6.90 -0.70
N ARG A 102 3.72 5.95 -0.19
CA ARG A 102 4.17 4.57 -0.03
C ARG A 102 3.71 3.75 -1.24
N SER A 103 4.68 3.38 -2.08
CA SER A 103 4.49 2.33 -3.10
C SER A 103 4.87 0.99 -2.46
N LYS A 104 3.90 0.12 -2.20
CA LYS A 104 4.20 -1.28 -1.84
C LYS A 104 4.18 -2.11 -3.12
N PHE A 105 5.35 -2.59 -3.52
CA PHE A 105 5.49 -3.62 -4.54
C PHE A 105 5.74 -4.95 -3.82
N LEU A 106 4.89 -5.95 -4.06
CA LEU A 106 5.22 -7.35 -3.76
C LEU A 106 5.40 -8.04 -5.10
N LEU A 107 6.63 -8.00 -5.62
CA LEU A 107 7.02 -8.86 -6.73
C LEU A 107 7.68 -10.09 -6.10
N VAL A 108 6.88 -11.12 -5.85
CA VAL A 108 7.39 -12.41 -5.37
C VAL A 108 7.74 -13.24 -6.60
N GLU A 109 8.98 -13.13 -7.06
CA GLU A 109 9.60 -14.17 -7.87
C GLU A 109 10.73 -14.81 -7.06
N GLY A 110 10.46 -16.01 -6.53
CA GLY A 110 11.42 -16.82 -5.78
C GLY A 110 10.75 -17.62 -4.64
N PRO A 111 11.24 -18.84 -4.32
CA PRO A 111 10.70 -19.62 -3.21
C PRO A 111 10.97 -18.88 -1.89
N LEU A 112 9.90 -18.67 -1.11
CA LEU A 112 9.97 -18.11 0.24
C LEU A 112 10.81 -19.05 1.11
N GLN A 113 12.10 -18.75 1.27
CA GLN A 113 12.94 -19.48 2.22
C GLN A 113 12.86 -18.78 3.57
N ASN A 114 12.08 -19.38 4.48
CA ASN A 114 12.02 -18.95 5.87
C ASN A 114 13.40 -19.22 6.51
N GLN A 115 14.08 -18.18 6.97
CA GLN A 115 15.23 -18.35 7.85
C GLN A 115 14.80 -17.95 9.26
N ASP A 116 14.31 -18.94 10.00
CA ASP A 116 14.25 -18.87 11.45
C ASP A 116 15.68 -19.10 11.98
N VAL A 117 16.23 -18.09 12.67
CA VAL A 117 17.29 -18.22 13.69
C VAL A 117 16.90 -17.36 14.89
#